data_AF-A0A9X0CL82-F1
#
_entry.id   AF-A0A9X0CL82-F1
#
_cell.length_a   1.000
_cell.length_b   1.000
_cell.length_c   1.000
_cell.angle_alpha   90.00
_cell.angle_beta   90.00
_cell.angle_gamma   90.00
#
_symmetry.space_group_name_H-M   'P 1'
#
loop_
_entity.id
_entity.type
_entity.pdbx_description
1 polymer ?
#
loop_
_entity_poly.entity_id
_entity_poly.type
_entity_poly.pdbx_seq_one_letter_code
_entity_poly.pdbx_strand_id
1 'polypeptide(L)'
;MVDQEDGEEFVLDIVNEIMESTMKVLHDQYIVCQTLPYTIQETKTLLLQIIEWQFLACDMGEDNPACDLTWLEEEEPVTPVTDSWAQGSVPIMLRPSSASSKLSVQSDRYEQLRHHMVDQEDGEEFVLDIQ
;
A
#
# COMPACT_ATOMS: atom_id res chain seq x y z
N MET A 1 35.17 -57.18 31.12
CA MET A 1 34.54 -56.89 29.81
C MET A 1 33.20 -56.24 30.06
N VAL A 2 32.25 -56.91 30.73
CA VAL A 2 30.94 -56.32 31.11
C VAL A 2 31.06 -55.06 31.98
N ASP A 3 31.89 -55.07 33.03
CA ASP A 3 32.07 -53.88 33.91
C ASP A 3 32.65 -52.65 33.20
N GLN A 4 33.31 -52.85 32.04
CA GLN A 4 33.88 -51.76 31.26
C GLN A 4 32.84 -51.18 30.30
N GLU A 5 31.99 -52.02 29.71
CA GLU A 5 30.84 -51.58 28.91
C GLU A 5 29.82 -50.80 29.75
N ASP A 6 29.52 -51.25 30.99
CA ASP A 6 28.64 -50.52 31.92
C ASP A 6 29.19 -49.13 32.29
N GLY A 7 30.52 -49.02 32.45
CA GLY A 7 31.19 -47.75 32.71
C GLY A 7 31.13 -46.80 31.52
N GLU A 8 31.21 -47.32 30.30
CA GLU A 8 31.08 -46.55 29.06
C GLU A 8 29.64 -46.06 28.86
N GLU A 9 28.64 -46.91 29.09
CA GLU A 9 27.21 -46.54 29.04
C GLU A 9 26.89 -45.41 30.03
N PHE A 10 27.36 -45.53 31.27
CA PHE A 10 27.18 -44.48 32.29
C PHE A 10 27.79 -43.14 31.88
N VAL A 11 29.00 -43.16 31.28
CA VAL A 11 29.63 -41.94 30.77
C VAL A 11 28.84 -41.34 29.60
N LEU A 12 28.31 -42.18 28.72
CA LEU A 12 27.46 -41.73 27.61
C LEU A 12 26.18 -41.05 28.11
N ASP A 13 25.55 -41.61 29.14
CA ASP A 13 24.34 -41.03 29.74
C ASP A 13 24.62 -39.64 30.33
N ILE A 14 25.72 -39.48 31.07
CA ILE A 14 26.13 -38.18 31.60
C ILE A 14 26.37 -37.17 30.47
N VAL A 15 27.08 -37.58 29.42
CA VAL A 15 27.38 -36.70 28.28
C VAL A 15 26.08 -36.29 27.57
N ASN A 16 25.16 -37.23 27.35
CA ASN A 16 23.86 -36.95 26.74
C ASN A 16 23.05 -35.98 27.59
N GLU A 17 22.97 -36.19 28.90
CA GLU A 17 22.24 -35.30 29.81
C GLU A 17 22.78 -33.86 29.77
N ILE A 18 24.11 -33.71 29.80
CA ILE A 18 24.76 -32.39 29.72
C ILE A 18 24.48 -31.74 28.36
N MET A 19 24.59 -32.50 27.27
CA MET A 19 24.35 -31.99 25.92
C MET A 19 22.90 -31.54 25.74
N GLU A 20 21.94 -32.35 26.18
CA GLU A 20 20.52 -32.06 26.08
C GLU A 20 20.14 -30.83 26.91
N SER A 21 20.62 -30.77 28.16
CA SER A 21 20.42 -29.62 29.04
C SER A 21 21.01 -28.34 28.45
N THR A 22 22.25 -28.41 27.96
CA THR A 22 22.94 -27.26 27.35
C THR A 22 22.22 -26.79 26.10
N MET A 23 21.84 -27.72 25.22
CA MET A 23 21.14 -27.40 23.98
C MET A 23 19.81 -26.71 24.26
N LYS A 24 19.06 -27.20 25.24
CA LYS A 24 17.78 -26.60 25.66
C LYS A 24 17.97 -25.16 26.13
N VAL A 25 18.92 -24.92 27.04
CA VAL A 25 19.19 -23.57 27.58
C VAL A 25 19.64 -22.61 26.47
N LEU A 26 20.55 -23.06 25.58
CA LEU A 26 21.02 -22.23 24.47
C LEU A 26 19.91 -21.91 23.48
N HIS A 27 19.07 -22.90 23.15
CA HIS A 27 17.93 -22.73 22.26
C HIS A 27 16.94 -21.71 22.85
N ASP A 28 16.54 -21.89 24.10
CA ASP A 28 15.56 -21.00 24.74
C ASP A 28 16.09 -19.56 24.80
N GLN A 29 17.36 -19.39 25.16
CA GLN A 29 18.01 -18.08 25.15
C GLN A 29 18.07 -17.48 23.73
N TYR A 30 18.40 -18.29 22.72
CA TYR A 30 18.45 -17.85 21.33
C TYR A 30 17.09 -17.36 20.84
N ILE A 31 16.02 -18.11 21.10
CA ILE A 31 14.66 -17.72 20.71
C ILE A 31 14.28 -16.40 21.37
N VAL A 32 14.53 -16.24 22.68
CA VAL A 32 14.25 -14.98 23.38
C VAL A 32 15.02 -13.81 22.76
N CYS A 33 16.31 -13.99 22.47
CA CYS A 33 17.15 -12.97 21.86
C CYS A 33 16.70 -12.61 20.43
N GLN A 34 16.18 -13.57 19.67
CA GLN A 34 15.78 -13.36 18.27
C GLN A 34 14.34 -12.90 18.09
N THR A 35 13.47 -13.13 19.07
CA THR A 35 12.04 -12.79 18.96
C THR A 35 11.86 -11.30 18.64
N LEU A 36 12.48 -10.40 19.42
CA LEU A 36 12.34 -8.97 19.22
C LEU A 36 12.87 -8.47 17.86
N PRO A 37 14.13 -8.75 17.46
CA PRO A 37 14.64 -8.27 16.17
C PRO A 37 13.87 -8.85 14.99
N TYR A 38 13.46 -10.13 15.07
CA TYR A 38 12.62 -10.76 14.04
C TYR A 38 11.27 -10.06 13.92
N THR A 39 10.55 -9.87 15.04
CA THR A 39 9.23 -9.23 15.03
C THR A 39 9.30 -7.80 14.50
N ILE A 40 10.33 -7.02 14.87
CA ILE A 40 10.49 -5.64 14.37
C ILE A 40 10.70 -5.65 12.85
N GLN A 41 11.58 -6.52 12.35
CA GLN A 41 11.87 -6.62 10.92
C GLN A 41 10.64 -7.07 10.13
N GLU A 42 9.91 -8.05 10.65
CA GLU A 42 8.69 -8.56 10.00
C GLU A 42 7.58 -7.50 10.00
N THR A 43 7.38 -6.82 11.12
CA THR A 43 6.40 -5.72 11.23
C THR A 43 6.70 -4.60 10.24
N LYS A 44 7.98 -4.23 10.08
CA LYS A 44 8.40 -3.23 9.10
C LYS A 44 8.04 -3.66 7.68
N THR A 45 8.35 -4.90 7.30
CA THR A 45 8.03 -5.44 5.97
C THR A 45 6.53 -5.44 5.73
N LEU A 46 5.74 -5.91 6.70
CA LEU A 46 4.29 -5.96 6.61
C LEU A 46 3.68 -4.55 6.46
N LEU A 47 4.16 -3.58 7.23
CA LEU A 47 3.69 -2.20 7.12
C LEU A 47 3.96 -1.61 5.73
N LEU A 48 5.14 -1.88 5.14
CA LEU A 48 5.44 -1.44 3.78
C LEU A 48 4.48 -2.07 2.77
N GLN A 49 4.21 -3.37 2.87
CA GLN A 49 3.24 -4.05 1.99
C GLN A 49 1.82 -3.46 2.12
N ILE A 50 1.38 -3.16 3.34
CA ILE A 50 0.07 -2.53 3.57
C ILE A 50 0.00 -1.16 2.91
N ILE A 51 1.06 -0.35 3.04
CA ILE A 51 1.13 0.97 2.39
C ILE A 51 1.09 0.81 0.88
N GLU A 52 1.86 -0.10 0.30
CA GLU A 52 1.82 -0.38 -1.15
C GLU A 52 0.43 -0.80 -1.64
N TRP A 53 -0.32 -1.55 -0.84
CA TRP A 53 -1.70 -1.93 -1.19
C TRP A 53 -2.70 -0.78 -1.05
N GLN A 54 -2.53 0.09 -0.06
CA GLN A 54 -3.40 1.26 0.13
C GLN A 54 -3.12 2.37 -0.89
N PHE A 55 -1.86 2.48 -1.31
CA PHE A 55 -1.40 3.44 -2.31
C PHE A 55 -0.92 2.68 -3.53
N LEU A 56 -1.86 2.03 -4.22
CA LEU A 56 -1.62 1.50 -5.55
C LEU A 56 -1.01 2.62 -6.40
N ALA A 57 0.05 2.28 -7.15
CA ALA A 57 0.67 3.22 -8.07
C ALA A 57 -0.42 3.85 -8.95
N CYS A 58 -0.32 5.16 -9.17
CA CYS A 58 -1.19 5.84 -10.12
C CYS A 58 -1.03 5.11 -11.46
N ASP A 59 -2.11 4.50 -11.93
CA ASP A 59 -2.13 3.94 -13.26
C ASP A 59 -1.90 5.09 -14.25
N MET A 60 -0.95 4.92 -15.16
CA MET A 60 -0.67 5.90 -16.21
C MET A 60 -1.76 5.91 -17.28
N GLY A 61 -2.66 4.93 -17.23
CA GLY A 61 -3.72 4.74 -18.21
C GLY A 61 -3.20 4.15 -19.51
N GLU A 62 -4.10 3.93 -20.45
CA GLU A 62 -3.77 3.39 -21.77
C GLU A 62 -3.12 4.45 -22.67
N ASP A 63 -2.09 4.04 -23.41
CA ASP A 63 -1.43 4.90 -24.39
C ASP A 63 -2.33 5.07 -25.63
N ASN A 64 -2.85 6.28 -25.81
CA ASN A 64 -3.65 6.69 -26.97
C ASN A 64 -4.90 5.80 -27.22
N PRO A 65 -5.90 5.84 -26.30
CA PRO A 65 -7.10 5.01 -26.37
C PRO A 65 -7.91 5.22 -27.66
N ALA A 66 -7.74 6.35 -28.34
CA ALA A 66 -8.43 6.65 -29.60
C ALA A 66 -7.96 5.79 -30.80
N CYS A 67 -6.76 5.18 -30.70
CA CYS A 67 -6.23 4.32 -31.75
C CYS A 67 -6.47 2.82 -31.48
N ASP A 68 -6.93 2.46 -30.29
CA ASP A 68 -7.29 1.11 -29.95
C ASP A 68 -8.78 0.87 -30.24
N LEU A 69 -9.06 0.00 -31.22
CA LEU A 69 -10.43 -0.37 -31.58
C LEU A 69 -11.14 -1.20 -30.50
N THR A 70 -10.39 -1.72 -29.52
CA THR A 70 -10.93 -2.46 -28.38
C THR A 70 -11.27 -1.56 -27.19
N TRP A 71 -10.76 -0.31 -27.18
CA TRP A 71 -11.07 0.69 -26.15
C TRP A 71 -12.29 1.51 -26.54
N LEU A 72 -13.47 0.91 -26.40
CA LEU A 72 -14.75 1.56 -26.70
C LEU A 72 -15.31 2.21 -25.44
N GLU A 73 -15.87 3.42 -25.59
CA GLU A 73 -16.65 4.05 -24.54
C GLU A 73 -17.93 3.25 -24.30
N GLU A 74 -18.08 2.70 -23.10
CA GLU A 74 -19.30 2.02 -22.67
C GLU A 74 -20.46 3.01 -22.54
N GLU A 75 -21.67 2.59 -22.90
CA GLU A 75 -22.87 3.42 -22.71
C GLU A 75 -23.17 3.59 -21.22
N GLU A 76 -23.51 4.81 -20.79
CA GLU A 76 -23.88 5.07 -19.40
C GLU A 76 -25.08 4.18 -19.01
N PRO A 77 -24.98 3.39 -17.94
CA PRO A 77 -26.06 2.48 -17.56
C PRO A 77 -27.32 3.27 -17.21
N VAL A 78 -28.47 2.72 -17.62
CA VAL A 78 -29.77 3.31 -17.27
C VAL A 78 -29.90 3.38 -15.76
N THR A 79 -30.29 4.55 -15.25
CA THR A 79 -30.41 4.79 -13.81
C THR A 79 -31.38 3.78 -13.18
N PRO A 80 -30.97 3.02 -12.16
CA PRO A 80 -31.83 2.02 -11.54
C PRO A 80 -32.98 2.68 -10.78
N VAL A 81 -34.08 1.95 -10.61
CA VAL A 81 -35.21 2.38 -9.77
C VAL A 81 -34.72 2.54 -8.33
N THR A 82 -35.09 3.65 -7.69
CA THR A 82 -34.76 3.93 -6.28
C THR A 82 -35.28 2.81 -5.39
N ASP A 83 -34.39 2.14 -4.66
CA ASP A 83 -34.73 1.05 -3.76
C ASP A 83 -35.16 1.55 -2.37
N SER A 84 -35.47 0.61 -1.48
CA SER A 84 -35.87 0.92 -0.09
C SER A 84 -34.71 1.45 0.78
N TRP A 85 -33.46 1.42 0.31
CA TRP A 85 -32.29 1.94 1.01
C TRP A 85 -31.94 3.37 0.56
N ALA A 86 -32.44 3.81 -0.59
CA ALA A 86 -32.28 5.17 -1.12
C ALA A 86 -33.47 6.10 -0.80
N GLN A 87 -34.22 5.84 0.29
CA GLN A 87 -35.36 6.68 0.70
C GLN A 87 -34.88 8.08 1.12
N GLY A 88 -35.06 9.06 0.23
CA GLY A 88 -34.60 10.45 0.41
C GLY A 88 -33.67 10.95 -0.69
N SER A 89 -33.33 10.11 -1.69
CA SER A 89 -32.58 10.55 -2.86
C SER A 89 -33.36 11.58 -3.68
N VAL A 90 -32.66 12.56 -4.28
CA VAL A 90 -33.26 13.57 -5.15
C VAL A 90 -33.79 12.91 -6.42
N PRO A 91 -35.07 13.11 -6.80
CA PRO A 91 -35.64 12.52 -8.00
C PRO A 91 -34.99 13.12 -9.26
N ILE A 92 -34.66 12.24 -10.20
CA ILE A 92 -34.01 12.62 -11.46
C ILE A 92 -35.06 13.24 -12.39
N MET A 93 -34.78 14.44 -12.89
CA MET A 93 -35.60 15.10 -13.90
C MET A 93 -34.91 14.93 -15.27
N LEU A 94 -35.36 13.96 -16.06
CA LEU A 94 -34.83 13.72 -17.40
C LEU A 94 -35.14 14.94 -18.29
N ARG A 95 -34.11 15.72 -18.62
CA ARG A 95 -34.23 16.75 -19.65
C ARG A 95 -34.19 16.05 -21.01
N PRO A 96 -35.09 16.37 -21.96
CA PRO A 96 -34.97 15.83 -23.31
C PRO A 96 -33.60 16.21 -23.86
N SER A 97 -32.85 15.20 -24.31
CA SER A 97 -31.50 15.34 -24.84
C SER A 97 -31.50 16.36 -25.98
N SER A 98 -30.95 17.54 -25.73
CA SER A 98 -30.59 18.46 -26.80
C SER A 98 -29.33 17.90 -27.44
N ALA A 99 -29.50 17.18 -28.54
CA ALA A 99 -28.40 16.79 -29.39
C ALA A 99 -27.51 18.00 -29.71
N SER A 100 -26.22 17.85 -29.40
CA SER A 100 -25.10 18.72 -29.74
C SER A 100 -25.14 20.18 -29.26
N SER A 101 -24.26 20.50 -28.33
CA SER A 101 -23.62 21.82 -28.25
C SER A 101 -22.21 21.63 -27.69
N LYS A 102 -21.31 21.05 -28.48
CA LYS A 102 -19.88 21.31 -28.27
C LYS A 102 -19.68 22.77 -28.67
N LEU A 103 -19.37 23.65 -27.73
CA LEU A 103 -18.56 24.87 -27.94
C LEU A 103 -18.33 25.62 -26.61
N SER A 104 -17.06 25.62 -26.20
CA SER A 104 -16.33 26.74 -25.57
C SER A 104 -16.82 27.32 -24.23
N VAL A 105 -16.37 26.75 -23.10
CA VAL A 105 -16.34 27.46 -21.79
C VAL A 105 -15.07 27.12 -20.97
N GLN A 106 -13.92 26.92 -21.61
CA GLN A 106 -12.66 26.71 -20.87
C GLN A 106 -11.52 27.67 -21.24
N SER A 107 -11.67 28.50 -22.29
CA SER A 107 -10.59 29.42 -22.69
C SER A 107 -10.40 30.57 -21.69
N ASP A 108 -11.47 31.09 -21.09
CA ASP A 108 -11.40 32.33 -20.30
C ASP A 108 -10.75 32.15 -18.92
N ARG A 109 -10.79 30.94 -18.33
CA ARG A 109 -10.28 30.71 -16.97
C ARG A 109 -8.75 30.58 -16.91
N TYR A 110 -8.12 30.13 -17.99
CA TYR A 110 -6.67 29.94 -18.05
C TYR A 110 -5.92 31.25 -18.34
N GLU A 111 -6.50 32.17 -19.11
CA GLU A 111 -5.90 33.49 -19.35
C GLU A 111 -5.90 34.37 -18.10
N GLN A 112 -6.96 34.30 -17.29
CA GLN A 112 -7.04 35.03 -16.01
C GLN A 112 -6.04 34.53 -14.97
N LEU A 113 -5.80 33.21 -14.90
CA LEU A 113 -4.79 32.64 -14.01
C LEU A 113 -3.36 32.98 -14.46
N ARG A 114 -3.09 33.02 -15.77
CA ARG A 114 -1.78 33.46 -16.28
C ARG A 114 -1.49 34.93 -15.99
N HIS A 115 -2.49 35.81 -16.04
CA HIS A 115 -2.29 37.22 -15.72
C HIS A 115 -2.06 37.45 -14.20
N HIS A 116 -2.56 36.57 -13.33
CA HIS A 116 -2.36 36.69 -11.88
C HIS A 116 -0.98 36.19 -11.41
N MET A 117 -0.35 35.26 -12.14
CA MET A 117 0.96 34.69 -11.77
C MET A 117 2.17 35.54 -12.16
N VAL A 118 1.99 36.65 -12.91
CA VAL A 118 3.11 37.48 -13.39
C VAL A 118 3.47 38.62 -12.43
N ASP A 119 2.61 38.93 -11.46
CA ASP A 119 2.82 40.06 -10.53
C ASP A 119 3.45 39.66 -9.18
N GLN A 120 3.94 38.43 -9.03
CA GLN A 120 4.49 37.95 -7.76
C GLN A 120 5.82 37.20 -7.91
N GLU A 121 6.83 37.89 -8.43
CA GLU A 121 8.23 37.57 -8.15
C GLU A 121 8.88 38.74 -7.40
N ASP A 122 8.76 38.73 -6.07
CA ASP A 122 9.72 39.41 -5.20
C ASP A 122 10.23 38.35 -4.22
N GLY A 123 11.56 38.17 -4.23
CA GLY A 123 12.26 37.03 -3.68
C GLY A 123 12.33 37.01 -2.15
N GLU A 124 12.38 35.79 -1.62
CA GLU A 124 13.01 35.51 -0.33
C GLU A 124 13.86 34.23 -0.45
N GLU A 125 15.17 34.44 -0.39
CA GLU A 125 16.22 33.44 -0.28
C GLU A 125 16.16 32.81 1.12
N PHE A 126 15.65 31.58 1.24
CA PHE A 126 15.72 30.81 2.48
C PHE A 126 17.04 30.05 2.56
N VAL A 127 17.98 30.59 3.34
CA VAL A 127 19.17 29.86 3.83
C VAL A 127 18.73 28.90 4.94
N LEU A 128 18.87 27.60 4.71
CA LEU A 128 18.70 26.57 5.74
C LEU A 128 20.07 26.24 6.35
N ASP A 129 20.38 26.86 7.48
CA ASP A 129 21.43 26.38 8.39
C ASP A 129 20.91 25.13 9.11
N ILE A 130 21.53 23.98 8.83
CA ILE A 130 21.34 22.74 9.59
C ILE A 130 22.52 22.60 10.54
N GLN A 131 22.23 22.59 11.84
CA GLN A 131 23.17 22.33 12.92
C GLN A 131 23.08 20.88 13.39
#